data_AF-A0A1Q7L4I0-F1
#
_entry.id   AF-A0A1Q7L4I0-F1
#
_cell.length_a   1.000
_cell.length_b   1.000
_cell.length_c   1.000
_cell.angle_alpha   90.00
_cell.angle_beta   90.00
_cell.angle_gamma   90.00
#
_symmetry.space_group_name_H-M   'P 1'
#
loop_
_entity.id
_entity.type
_entity.pdbx_description
1 polymer ?
#
loop_
_entity_poly.entity_id
_entity_poly.type
_entity_poly.pdbx_seq_one_letter_code
_entity_poly.pdbx_strand_id
1 'polypeptide(L)'
;MRPVARTTKHKKASYILCLGIISIFGGHIPRALGQQPQKSKTSSASESALARRELNLIGEKIAKAVLDKDIPTLLSYDREDLRPEDEASLKDTKSNLYCFLFDSSCIQDGKWRSVRDKLSQSRPPGIHVFLARSRYDGHLYGTLVFYDRAAITNKDLTSPDFLCKESPTRIASWKFKLEDDKWKPVTPMFNNETEGLCSY
;
A
#
# COMPACT_ATOMS: atom_id res chain seq x y z
N MET A 1 54.39 -11.56 9.80
CA MET A 1 54.45 -10.20 10.37
C MET A 1 53.25 -9.43 9.84
N ARG A 2 52.30 -8.83 10.56
CA ARG A 2 51.91 -8.70 11.97
C ARG A 2 50.37 -8.54 11.96
N PRO A 3 49.62 -9.05 12.94
CA PRO A 3 48.21 -8.69 13.13
C PRO A 3 48.12 -7.28 13.72
N VAL A 4 47.24 -6.42 13.20
CA VAL A 4 47.02 -5.07 13.75
C VAL A 4 45.72 -5.05 14.56
N ALA A 5 45.96 -4.93 15.87
CA ALA A 5 45.16 -4.49 17.01
C ALA A 5 43.65 -4.20 16.83
N ARG A 6 42.85 -4.99 17.57
CA ARG A 6 41.62 -4.54 18.24
C ARG A 6 41.95 -3.38 19.18
N THR A 7 41.27 -2.25 19.03
CA THR A 7 41.18 -1.22 20.07
C THR A 7 39.76 -1.13 20.59
N THR A 8 39.53 -1.75 21.75
CA THR A 8 38.37 -1.55 22.61
C THR A 8 38.46 -0.14 23.22
N LYS A 9 37.60 0.77 22.78
CA LYS A 9 37.42 2.07 23.44
C LYS A 9 36.62 1.87 24.73
N HIS A 10 37.32 1.75 25.84
CA HIS A 10 36.77 1.92 27.19
C HIS A 10 36.20 3.34 27.32
N LYS A 11 34.87 3.49 27.37
CA LYS A 11 34.25 4.72 27.86
C LYS A 11 34.36 4.72 29.38
N LYS A 12 35.10 5.72 29.89
CA LYS A 12 35.29 6.01 31.30
C LYS A 12 33.93 6.28 31.96
N ALA A 13 33.58 5.47 32.95
CA ALA A 13 32.50 5.74 33.87
C ALA A 13 32.88 6.96 34.71
N SER A 14 32.13 8.05 34.59
CA SER A 14 32.20 9.16 35.53
C SER A 14 31.46 8.74 36.80
N TYR A 15 32.20 8.51 37.87
CA TYR A 15 31.68 8.33 39.21
C TYR A 15 31.25 9.70 39.75
N ILE A 16 29.93 9.92 39.86
CA ILE A 16 29.39 11.00 40.68
C ILE A 16 29.26 10.44 42.10
N LEU A 17 30.13 10.96 42.96
CA LEU A 17 30.16 10.75 44.40
C LEU A 17 29.00 11.53 45.04
N CYS A 18 27.92 10.86 45.43
CA CYS A 18 26.91 11.43 46.33
C CYS A 18 27.01 10.74 47.69
N LEU A 19 27.67 11.42 48.63
CA LEU A 19 27.62 11.14 50.06
C LEU A 19 26.25 11.58 50.60
N GLY A 20 25.49 10.64 51.14
CA GLY A 20 24.26 10.89 51.90
C GLY A 20 24.00 9.72 52.84
N ILE A 21 24.17 9.96 54.15
CA ILE A 21 24.17 8.97 55.22
C ILE A 21 22.79 8.96 55.91
N ILE A 22 22.20 7.75 55.95
CA ILE A 22 21.36 7.11 56.99
C ILE A 22 19.98 7.72 57.34
N SER A 23 18.92 6.90 57.17
CA SER A 23 18.16 6.34 58.31
C SER A 23 17.22 5.19 57.88
N ILE A 24 17.28 4.12 58.67
CA ILE A 24 16.62 2.83 58.52
C ILE A 24 15.21 2.93 59.11
N PHE A 25 14.16 2.59 58.35
CA PHE A 25 12.92 2.03 58.89
C PHE A 25 12.35 1.01 57.90
N GLY A 26 11.95 -0.14 58.44
CA GLY A 26 11.58 -1.34 57.70
C GLY A 26 10.33 -1.20 56.84
N GLY A 27 10.30 -1.99 55.77
CA GLY A 27 9.14 -2.16 54.89
C GLY A 27 9.57 -2.93 53.64
N HIS A 28 8.87 -4.02 53.35
CA HIS A 28 9.09 -4.93 52.23
C HIS A 28 9.49 -4.25 50.92
N ILE A 29 10.56 -4.73 50.28
CA ILE A 29 10.94 -4.35 48.92
C ILE A 29 9.88 -4.89 47.95
N PRO A 30 9.07 -4.07 47.26
CA PRO A 30 8.44 -4.51 46.05
C PRO A 30 9.53 -4.50 45.00
N ARG A 31 9.78 -5.67 44.43
CA ARG A 31 10.60 -5.92 43.25
C ARG A 31 10.14 -4.96 42.14
N ALA A 32 10.80 -3.81 42.01
CA ALA A 32 10.59 -2.91 40.89
C ALA A 32 11.12 -3.62 39.65
N LEU A 33 10.22 -4.32 38.94
CA LEU A 33 10.45 -4.74 37.58
C LEU A 33 10.85 -3.50 36.79
N GLY A 34 12.09 -3.48 36.31
CA GLY A 34 12.48 -2.59 35.23
C GLY A 34 11.52 -2.81 34.08
N GLN A 35 10.62 -1.86 33.87
CA GLN A 35 9.86 -1.75 32.64
C GLN A 35 10.87 -1.44 31.53
N GLN A 36 11.28 -2.48 30.81
CA GLN A 36 11.77 -2.29 29.46
C GLN A 36 10.73 -1.45 28.71
N PRO A 37 11.12 -0.38 28.00
CA PRO A 37 10.19 0.35 27.15
C PRO A 37 9.67 -0.63 26.11
N GLN A 38 8.41 -1.06 26.27
CA GLN A 38 7.69 -1.79 25.24
C GLN A 38 7.63 -0.88 24.02
N LYS A 39 8.50 -1.16 23.04
CA LYS A 39 8.53 -0.51 21.73
C LYS A 39 7.23 -0.89 20.99
N SER A 40 6.20 -0.09 21.27
CA SER A 40 4.99 0.21 20.50
C SER A 40 4.56 -0.75 19.39
N LYS A 41 4.07 -1.96 19.72
CA LYS A 41 3.22 -2.72 18.78
C LYS A 41 1.91 -1.96 18.45
N THR A 42 1.45 -1.11 19.36
CA THR A 42 0.24 -0.30 19.21
C THR A 42 0.37 0.79 18.14
N SER A 43 1.56 1.40 17.97
CA SER A 43 1.75 2.47 16.99
C SER A 43 1.72 1.94 15.55
N SER A 44 2.45 0.85 15.27
CA SER A 44 2.53 0.28 13.92
C SER A 44 1.19 -0.29 13.42
N ALA A 45 0.41 -0.89 14.32
CA ALA A 45 -0.94 -1.38 14.01
C ALA A 45 -1.89 -0.22 13.68
N SER A 46 -1.80 0.88 14.45
CA SER A 46 -2.60 2.09 14.20
C SER A 46 -2.22 2.78 12.88
N GLU A 47 -0.92 2.87 12.56
CA GLU A 47 -0.43 3.41 11.29
C GLU A 47 -0.94 2.61 10.09
N SER A 48 -0.88 1.27 10.18
CA SER A 48 -1.35 0.39 9.10
C SER A 48 -2.87 0.47 8.91
N ALA A 49 -3.63 0.67 9.99
CA ALA A 49 -5.08 0.85 9.91
C ALA A 49 -5.44 2.20 9.28
N LEU A 50 -4.72 3.27 9.61
CA LEU A 50 -4.89 4.59 8.99
C LEU A 50 -4.55 4.57 7.51
N ALA A 51 -3.39 4.04 7.15
CA ALA A 51 -2.96 3.87 5.75
C ALA A 51 -3.99 3.09 4.93
N ARG A 52 -4.54 2.01 5.48
CA ARG A 52 -5.59 1.21 4.85
C ARG A 52 -6.88 2.00 4.66
N ARG A 53 -7.27 2.81 5.64
CA ARG A 53 -8.46 3.67 5.56
C ARG A 53 -8.31 4.74 4.49
N GLU A 54 -7.18 5.42 4.43
CA GLU A 54 -6.89 6.43 3.41
C GLU A 54 -6.92 5.86 2.00
N LEU A 55 -6.25 4.72 1.79
CA LEU A 55 -6.25 4.04 0.50
C LEU A 55 -7.64 3.55 0.11
N ASN A 56 -8.45 3.06 1.04
CA ASN A 56 -9.85 2.73 0.76
C ASN A 56 -10.62 3.96 0.27
N LEU A 57 -10.47 5.11 0.91
CA LEU A 57 -11.13 6.36 0.47
C LEU A 57 -10.66 6.80 -0.92
N ILE A 58 -9.36 6.67 -1.22
CA ILE A 58 -8.81 6.90 -2.56
C ILE A 58 -9.43 5.93 -3.57
N GLY A 59 -9.52 4.64 -3.22
CA GLY A 59 -10.14 3.61 -4.04
C GLY A 59 -11.61 3.89 -4.33
N GLU A 60 -12.38 4.32 -3.34
CA GLU A 60 -13.79 4.70 -3.53
C GLU A 60 -13.94 5.86 -4.54
N LYS A 61 -13.09 6.89 -4.42
CA LYS A 61 -13.07 8.02 -5.37
C LYS A 61 -12.69 7.56 -6.77
N ILE A 62 -11.66 6.73 -6.90
CA ILE A 62 -11.21 6.17 -8.17
C ILE A 62 -12.31 5.31 -8.81
N ALA A 63 -12.93 4.40 -8.05
CA ALA A 63 -13.98 3.53 -8.56
C ALA A 63 -15.18 4.35 -9.06
N LYS A 64 -15.59 5.37 -8.30
CA LYS A 64 -16.63 6.30 -8.73
C LYS A 64 -16.22 7.04 -10.00
N ALA A 65 -15.00 7.58 -10.06
CA ALA A 65 -14.50 8.30 -11.21
C ALA A 65 -14.45 7.42 -12.48
N VAL A 66 -14.09 6.14 -12.37
CA VAL A 66 -14.17 5.22 -13.50
C VAL A 66 -15.61 5.01 -13.97
N LEU A 67 -16.54 4.78 -13.05
CA LEU A 67 -17.95 4.53 -13.38
C LEU A 67 -18.59 5.75 -14.07
N ASP A 68 -18.30 6.94 -13.55
CA ASP A 68 -18.80 8.23 -14.03
C ASP A 68 -18.00 8.79 -15.23
N LYS A 69 -16.90 8.13 -15.62
CA LYS A 69 -15.93 8.61 -16.62
C LYS A 69 -15.35 10.00 -16.29
N ASP A 70 -15.13 10.27 -15.01
CA ASP A 70 -14.50 11.50 -14.51
C ASP A 70 -12.98 11.46 -14.73
N ILE A 71 -12.56 11.84 -15.94
CA ILE A 71 -11.15 11.91 -16.36
C ILE A 71 -10.32 12.84 -15.47
N PRO A 72 -10.76 14.07 -15.13
CA PRO A 72 -10.01 14.95 -14.22
C PRO A 72 -9.67 14.30 -12.88
N THR A 73 -10.62 13.60 -12.26
CA THR A 73 -10.35 12.89 -10.99
C THR A 73 -9.37 11.75 -11.18
N LEU A 74 -9.46 10.96 -12.26
CA LEU A 74 -8.50 9.89 -12.53
C LEU A 74 -7.08 10.43 -12.74
N LEU A 75 -6.92 11.50 -13.52
CA LEU A 75 -5.63 12.14 -13.78
C LEU A 75 -5.01 12.77 -12.52
N SER A 76 -5.83 13.15 -11.53
CA SER A 76 -5.32 13.63 -10.23
C SER A 76 -4.60 12.55 -9.42
N TYR A 77 -4.90 11.28 -9.70
CA TYR A 77 -4.23 10.11 -9.13
C TYR A 77 -3.20 9.50 -10.08
N ASP A 78 -2.97 10.11 -11.24
CA ASP A 78 -2.05 9.61 -12.25
C ASP A 78 -0.63 10.14 -12.06
N ARG A 79 0.32 9.37 -12.62
CA ARG A 79 1.73 9.70 -12.64
C ARG A 79 1.96 11.01 -13.37
N GLU A 80 2.69 11.92 -12.72
CA GLU A 80 2.94 13.26 -13.27
C GLU A 80 3.62 13.23 -14.64
N ASP A 81 4.50 12.25 -14.88
CA ASP A 81 5.25 12.11 -16.12
C ASP A 81 4.43 11.53 -17.27
N LEU A 82 3.34 10.78 -16.99
CA LEU A 82 2.46 10.19 -18.00
C LEU A 82 1.21 11.04 -18.26
N ARG A 83 0.82 11.89 -17.30
CA ARG A 83 -0.44 12.63 -17.29
C ARG A 83 -0.81 13.33 -18.61
N PRO A 84 0.09 14.04 -19.31
CA PRO A 84 -0.28 14.70 -20.58
C PRO A 84 -0.66 13.72 -21.68
N GLU A 85 0.05 12.59 -21.76
CA GLU A 85 -0.15 11.54 -22.77
C GLU A 85 -1.41 10.72 -22.44
N ASP A 86 -1.62 10.43 -21.14
CA ASP A 86 -2.82 9.77 -20.64
C ASP A 86 -4.05 10.65 -20.80
N GLU A 87 -3.96 11.97 -20.55
CA GLU A 87 -5.06 12.91 -20.79
C GLU A 87 -5.48 12.93 -22.27
N ALA A 88 -4.52 12.98 -23.19
CA ALA A 88 -4.79 12.93 -24.62
C ALA A 88 -5.45 11.59 -25.00
N SER A 89 -4.91 10.48 -24.49
CA SER A 89 -5.44 9.13 -24.75
C SER A 89 -6.85 8.96 -24.18
N LEU A 90 -7.14 9.46 -22.99
CA LEU A 90 -8.47 9.38 -22.37
C LEU A 90 -9.53 10.24 -23.07
N LYS A 91 -9.13 11.21 -23.90
CA LYS A 91 -10.04 11.98 -24.75
C LYS A 91 -10.31 11.30 -26.10
N ASP A 92 -9.40 10.44 -26.56
CA ASP A 92 -9.61 9.62 -27.75
C ASP A 92 -10.32 8.31 -27.38
N THR A 93 -11.60 8.20 -27.77
CA THR A 93 -12.42 7.02 -27.47
C THR A 93 -11.97 5.73 -28.16
N LYS A 94 -10.98 5.82 -29.06
CA LYS A 94 -10.39 4.66 -29.75
C LYS A 94 -9.01 4.30 -29.22
N SER A 95 -8.47 5.08 -28.28
CA SER A 95 -7.16 4.77 -27.70
C SER A 95 -7.23 3.49 -26.85
N ASN A 96 -6.10 2.78 -26.77
CA ASN A 96 -6.00 1.58 -25.94
C ASN A 96 -6.33 1.87 -24.47
N LEU A 97 -5.87 3.01 -23.93
CA LEU A 97 -6.12 3.40 -22.55
C LEU A 97 -7.61 3.68 -22.32
N TYR A 98 -8.27 4.40 -23.23
CA TYR A 98 -9.71 4.64 -23.12
C TYR A 98 -10.51 3.33 -23.15
N CYS A 99 -10.21 2.43 -24.09
CA CYS A 99 -10.86 1.13 -24.17
C CYS A 99 -10.66 0.32 -22.89
N PHE A 100 -9.41 0.27 -22.41
CA PHE A 100 -9.05 -0.45 -21.20
C PHE A 100 -9.75 0.10 -19.95
N LEU A 101 -9.96 1.41 -19.82
CA LEU A 101 -10.65 1.97 -18.66
C LEU A 101 -12.17 1.93 -18.79
N PHE A 102 -12.72 2.22 -19.97
CA PHE A 102 -14.13 2.63 -20.08
C PHE A 102 -14.99 1.80 -21.03
N ASP A 103 -14.40 1.05 -21.95
CA ASP A 103 -15.17 0.44 -23.03
C ASP A 103 -14.57 -0.89 -23.52
N SER A 104 -15.15 -2.02 -23.09
CA SER A 104 -14.69 -3.33 -23.55
C SER A 104 -14.94 -3.56 -25.04
N SER A 105 -15.85 -2.83 -25.67
CA SER A 105 -16.24 -3.10 -27.07
C SER A 105 -15.11 -2.83 -28.07
N CYS A 106 -14.14 -1.99 -27.70
CA CYS A 106 -12.96 -1.70 -28.52
C CYS A 106 -11.68 -2.42 -28.05
N ILE A 107 -11.77 -3.34 -27.07
CA ILE A 107 -10.66 -4.20 -26.71
C ILE A 107 -10.60 -5.40 -27.67
N GLN A 108 -9.49 -5.54 -28.40
CA GLN A 108 -9.29 -6.64 -29.33
C GLN A 108 -9.25 -7.99 -28.60
N ASP A 109 -9.67 -9.06 -29.29
CA ASP A 109 -9.74 -10.44 -28.81
C ASP A 109 -10.77 -10.76 -27.70
N GLY A 110 -11.45 -9.78 -27.11
CA GLY A 110 -12.56 -9.98 -26.15
C GLY A 110 -12.18 -10.73 -24.86
N LYS A 111 -10.89 -11.02 -24.65
CA LYS A 111 -10.36 -11.73 -23.46
C LYS A 111 -10.30 -10.85 -22.23
N TRP A 112 -10.39 -9.54 -22.42
CA TRP A 112 -10.26 -8.53 -21.39
C TRP A 112 -11.54 -7.73 -21.26
N ARG A 113 -11.82 -7.30 -20.03
CA ARG A 113 -12.88 -6.34 -19.75
C ARG A 113 -12.29 -5.03 -19.30
N SER A 114 -12.94 -3.95 -19.71
CA SER A 114 -12.62 -2.62 -19.23
C SER A 114 -12.77 -2.54 -17.71
N VAL A 115 -12.02 -1.65 -17.06
CA VAL A 115 -12.14 -1.42 -15.61
C VAL A 115 -13.58 -1.03 -15.25
N ARG A 116 -14.22 -0.18 -16.06
CA ARG A 116 -15.61 0.22 -15.89
C ARG A 116 -16.57 -0.96 -15.95
N ASP A 117 -16.37 -1.91 -16.85
CA ASP A 117 -17.23 -3.11 -16.93
C ASP A 117 -17.04 -4.04 -15.73
N LYS A 118 -15.80 -4.20 -15.25
CA LYS A 118 -15.52 -4.94 -14.01
C LYS A 118 -16.25 -4.32 -12.82
N LEU A 119 -16.15 -3.00 -12.67
CA LEU A 119 -16.76 -2.25 -11.57
C LEU A 119 -18.29 -2.22 -11.65
N SER A 120 -18.86 -1.96 -12.83
CA SER A 120 -20.32 -1.83 -12.99
C SER A 120 -21.10 -3.13 -12.75
N GLN A 121 -20.42 -4.27 -12.92
CA GLN A 121 -20.98 -5.60 -12.68
C GLN A 121 -20.76 -6.08 -11.23
N SER A 122 -19.85 -5.46 -10.48
CA SER A 122 -19.55 -5.83 -9.10
C SER A 122 -20.67 -5.39 -8.15
N ARG A 123 -21.43 -6.34 -7.59
CA ARG A 123 -22.62 -6.05 -6.77
C ARG A 123 -22.68 -6.98 -5.54
N PRO A 124 -22.25 -6.53 -4.35
CA PRO A 124 -21.70 -5.20 -4.06
C PRO A 124 -20.22 -5.07 -4.45
N PRO A 125 -19.74 -3.87 -4.83
CA PRO A 125 -18.33 -3.64 -5.10
C PRO A 125 -17.49 -3.83 -3.83
N GLY A 126 -16.28 -4.36 -4.01
CA GLY A 126 -15.28 -4.57 -2.98
C GLY A 126 -13.99 -3.86 -3.33
N ILE A 127 -13.34 -3.31 -2.30
CA ILE A 127 -11.99 -2.76 -2.36
C ILE A 127 -11.17 -3.48 -1.30
N HIS A 128 -10.12 -4.16 -1.73
CA HIS A 128 -9.11 -4.73 -0.84
C HIS A 128 -7.82 -3.93 -0.97
N VAL A 129 -7.17 -3.68 0.17
CA VAL A 129 -5.89 -2.98 0.22
C VAL A 129 -4.80 -3.94 0.67
N PHE A 130 -3.79 -4.14 -0.15
CA PHE A 130 -2.56 -4.79 0.30
C PHE A 130 -1.54 -3.72 0.70
N LEU A 131 -1.03 -3.81 1.92
CA LEU A 131 0.03 -2.94 2.42
C LEU A 131 1.32 -3.74 2.53
N ALA A 132 2.40 -3.23 1.95
CA ALA A 132 3.72 -3.84 2.05
C ALA A 132 4.78 -2.76 2.20
N ARG A 133 5.65 -2.88 3.20
CA ARG A 133 6.83 -2.02 3.31
C ARG A 133 7.96 -2.67 2.52
N SER A 134 8.49 -1.94 1.55
CA SER A 134 9.58 -2.43 0.70
C SER A 134 10.88 -2.50 1.51
N ARG A 135 11.64 -3.58 1.29
CA ARG A 135 12.94 -3.78 1.93
C ARG A 135 14.07 -2.99 1.26
N TYR A 136 13.85 -2.49 0.04
CA TYR A 136 14.88 -1.84 -0.78
C TYR A 136 14.97 -0.34 -0.51
N ASP A 137 13.82 0.34 -0.48
CA ASP A 137 13.71 1.79 -0.32
C ASP A 137 13.01 2.20 0.99
N GLY A 138 12.53 1.23 1.78
CA GLY A 138 11.88 1.47 3.08
C GLY A 138 10.48 2.08 3.00
N HIS A 139 9.98 2.41 1.81
CA HIS A 139 8.67 3.04 1.63
C HIS A 139 7.53 2.05 1.86
N LEU A 140 6.38 2.59 2.29
CA LEU A 140 5.13 1.83 2.37
C LEU A 140 4.43 1.88 1.02
N TYR A 141 4.11 0.71 0.47
CA TYR A 141 3.35 0.54 -0.75
C TYR A 141 1.95 0.04 -0.44
N GLY A 142 1.00 0.49 -1.24
CA GLY A 142 -0.40 0.12 -1.18
C GLY A 142 -0.90 -0.34 -2.53
N THR A 143 -1.44 -1.54 -2.64
CA THR A 143 -2.13 -2.01 -3.85
C THR A 143 -3.64 -2.03 -3.57
N LEU A 144 -4.39 -1.24 -4.33
CA LEU A 144 -5.84 -1.30 -4.38
C LEU A 144 -6.26 -2.44 -5.30
N VAL A 145 -7.23 -3.23 -4.87
CA VAL A 145 -7.82 -4.32 -5.65
C VAL A 145 -9.33 -4.17 -5.63
N PHE A 146 -9.90 -3.97 -6.81
CA PHE A 146 -11.34 -3.80 -7.02
C PHE A 146 -11.95 -5.11 -7.51
N TYR A 147 -13.06 -5.54 -6.91
CA TYR A 147 -13.66 -6.84 -7.18
C TYR A 147 -15.15 -6.90 -6.84
N ASP A 148 -15.82 -7.98 -7.28
CA ASP A 148 -17.19 -8.31 -6.88
C ASP A 148 -17.21 -9.14 -5.60
N ARG A 149 -17.74 -8.57 -4.51
CA ARG A 149 -17.80 -9.25 -3.20
C ARG A 149 -18.72 -10.45 -3.18
N ALA A 150 -19.70 -10.51 -4.08
CA ALA A 150 -20.60 -11.65 -4.16
C ALA A 150 -19.90 -12.89 -4.75
N ALA A 151 -18.86 -12.67 -5.56
CA ALA A 151 -18.26 -13.72 -6.38
C ALA A 151 -16.77 -13.98 -6.08
N ILE A 152 -16.12 -13.12 -5.29
CA ILE A 152 -14.71 -13.26 -4.87
C ILE A 152 -14.61 -12.99 -3.37
N THR A 153 -13.99 -13.92 -2.65
CA THR A 153 -13.78 -13.81 -1.20
C THR A 153 -12.43 -13.19 -0.87
N ASN A 154 -12.28 -12.68 0.35
CA ASN A 154 -10.98 -12.16 0.82
C ASN A 154 -9.87 -13.22 0.80
N LYS A 155 -10.22 -14.51 0.91
CA LYS A 155 -9.25 -15.61 0.85
C LYS A 155 -8.70 -15.77 -0.57
N ASP A 156 -9.55 -15.65 -1.58
CA ASP A 156 -9.13 -15.75 -2.99
C ASP A 156 -8.13 -14.66 -3.34
N LEU A 157 -8.32 -13.46 -2.79
CA LEU A 157 -7.42 -12.32 -2.98
C LEU A 157 -6.01 -12.54 -2.38
N THR A 158 -5.80 -13.56 -1.54
CA THR A 158 -4.45 -13.88 -1.04
C THR A 158 -3.65 -14.78 -1.98
N SER A 159 -4.26 -15.30 -3.05
CA SER A 159 -3.61 -16.18 -4.02
C SER A 159 -3.11 -15.37 -5.23
N PRO A 160 -1.79 -15.30 -5.48
CA PRO A 160 -1.26 -14.60 -6.65
C PRO A 160 -1.77 -15.21 -7.96
N ASP A 161 -1.84 -16.53 -8.05
CA ASP A 161 -2.38 -17.24 -9.22
C ASP A 161 -3.84 -16.85 -9.51
N PHE A 162 -4.66 -16.74 -8.47
CA PHE A 162 -6.04 -16.30 -8.61
C PHE A 162 -6.10 -14.85 -9.10
N LEU A 163 -5.32 -13.95 -8.48
CA LEU A 163 -5.26 -12.55 -8.89
C LEU A 163 -4.85 -12.42 -10.36
N CYS A 164 -3.84 -13.18 -10.82
CA CYS A 164 -3.42 -13.19 -12.22
C CYS A 164 -4.50 -13.70 -13.15
N LYS A 165 -5.13 -14.81 -12.80
CA LYS A 165 -6.15 -15.45 -13.63
C LYS A 165 -7.37 -14.55 -13.80
N GLU A 166 -7.78 -13.84 -12.74
CA GLU A 166 -9.02 -13.06 -12.71
C GLU A 166 -8.80 -11.58 -13.09
N SER A 167 -7.55 -11.10 -13.11
CA SER A 167 -7.19 -9.72 -13.51
C SER A 167 -7.73 -9.32 -14.90
N PRO A 168 -7.71 -10.15 -15.95
CA PRO A 168 -8.24 -9.73 -17.24
C PRO A 168 -9.75 -9.41 -17.23
N THR A 169 -10.55 -10.07 -16.39
CA THR A 169 -12.01 -10.07 -16.54
C THR A 169 -12.80 -9.62 -15.30
N ARG A 170 -12.25 -9.76 -14.09
CA ARG A 170 -13.02 -9.58 -12.84
C ARG A 170 -12.32 -8.73 -11.79
N ILE A 171 -11.00 -8.59 -11.88
CA ILE A 171 -10.21 -7.78 -10.95
C ILE A 171 -9.59 -6.60 -11.69
N ALA A 172 -9.55 -5.45 -11.03
CA ALA A 172 -8.71 -4.33 -11.44
C ALA A 172 -7.83 -3.94 -10.25
N SER A 173 -6.60 -3.51 -10.52
CA SER A 173 -5.69 -3.11 -9.45
C SER A 173 -4.84 -1.91 -9.78
N TRP A 174 -4.53 -1.09 -8.78
CA TRP A 174 -3.65 0.05 -8.95
C TRP A 174 -2.76 0.24 -7.73
N LYS A 175 -1.48 0.52 -7.97
CA LYS A 175 -0.43 0.54 -6.95
C LYS A 175 0.05 1.95 -6.65
N PHE A 176 0.20 2.22 -5.36
CA PHE A 176 0.61 3.49 -4.78
C PHE A 176 1.81 3.31 -3.85
N LYS A 177 2.58 4.37 -3.68
CA LYS A 177 3.68 4.52 -2.73
C LYS A 177 3.37 5.70 -1.81
N LEU A 178 3.57 5.53 -0.51
CA LEU A 178 3.50 6.62 0.45
C LEU A 178 4.84 7.36 0.47
N GLU A 179 4.82 8.61 0.03
CA GLU A 179 5.97 9.51 -0.04
C GLU A 179 5.54 10.91 0.39
N ASP A 180 6.29 11.52 1.31
CA ASP A 180 5.98 12.83 1.88
C ASP A 180 4.52 12.94 2.39
N ASP A 181 4.09 11.90 3.12
CA ASP A 181 2.72 11.74 3.66
C ASP A 181 1.60 11.77 2.60
N LYS A 182 1.94 11.51 1.32
CA LYS A 182 0.99 11.42 0.20
C LYS A 182 1.11 10.10 -0.53
N TRP A 183 -0.03 9.51 -0.88
CA TRP A 183 -0.10 8.35 -1.75
C TRP A 183 0.10 8.79 -3.20
N LYS A 184 1.23 8.40 -3.79
CA LYS A 184 1.56 8.66 -5.19
C LYS A 184 1.42 7.37 -6.01
N PRO A 185 0.87 7.42 -7.23
CA PRO A 185 0.83 6.25 -8.12
C PRO A 185 2.26 5.86 -8.51
N VAL A 186 2.53 4.56 -8.61
CA VAL A 186 3.84 4.06 -9.08
C VAL A 186 3.75 3.29 -10.39
N THR A 187 2.55 2.84 -10.76
CA THR A 187 2.26 2.21 -12.05
C THR A 187 1.31 3.11 -12.87
N PRO A 188 1.26 2.93 -14.20
CA PRO A 188 0.17 3.46 -15.01
C PRO A 188 -1.22 3.07 -14.45
N MET A 189 -2.25 3.80 -14.88
CA MET A 189 -3.63 3.58 -14.45
C MET A 189 -4.05 2.12 -14.61
N PHE A 190 -4.39 1.48 -13.50
CA PHE A 190 -4.87 0.11 -13.45
C PHE A 190 -3.96 -0.92 -14.14
N ASN A 191 -2.63 -0.78 -14.01
CA ASN A 191 -1.69 -1.74 -14.59
C ASN A 191 -1.97 -3.17 -14.09
N ASN A 192 -2.60 -3.96 -14.96
CA ASN A 192 -3.00 -5.34 -14.71
C ASN A 192 -1.90 -6.34 -15.14
N GLU A 193 -0.84 -5.85 -15.79
CA GLU A 193 0.29 -6.65 -16.24
C GLU A 193 1.37 -6.66 -15.15
N THR A 194 1.52 -7.84 -14.54
CA THR A 194 2.76 -8.44 -14.01
C THR A 194 3.56 -7.73 -12.90
N GLU A 195 3.42 -6.43 -12.64
CA GLU A 195 4.17 -5.74 -11.59
C GLU A 195 3.36 -5.57 -10.30
N GLY A 196 3.35 -6.62 -9.47
CA GLY A 196 2.95 -6.53 -8.06
C GLY A 196 1.60 -7.15 -7.68
N LEU A 197 0.71 -7.44 -8.63
CA LEU A 197 -0.48 -8.26 -8.35
C LEU A 197 -0.18 -9.76 -8.49
N CYS A 198 0.68 -10.11 -9.46
CA CYS A 198 1.03 -11.46 -9.88
C CYS A 198 2.33 -12.02 -9.29
N SER A 199 3.06 -11.21 -8.53
CA SER A 199 4.47 -11.46 -8.20
C SER A 199 4.74 -11.36 -6.70
N TYR A 200 3.76 -11.72 -5.87
CA TYR A 200 3.95 -11.87 -4.42
C TYR A 200 4.89 -13.03 -4.07
#